data_AF-A0A4V3FR83-F1
#
_entry.id   AF-A0A4V3FR83-F1
#
_cell.length_a   1.000
_cell.length_b   1.000
_cell.length_c   1.000
_cell.angle_alpha   90.00
_cell.angle_beta   90.00
_cell.angle_gamma   90.00
#
_symmetry.space_group_name_H-M   'P 1'
#
loop_
_entity.id
_entity.type
_entity.pdbx_description
1 polymer ?
#
loop_
_entity_poly.entity_id
_entity_poly.type
_entity_poly.pdbx_seq_one_letter_code
_entity_poly.pdbx_strand_id
1 'polypeptide(L)'
;MELVRLTPAEYHTNDSYWRLFKLADGSVYILVECEASFVGYQSMIKLNAEEMRDYHGLGWLSIQHLANRINYFVSDYSGRRITGSLLEEANQVSARQ
;
A
#
# COMPACT_ATOMS: atom_id res chain seq x y z
N MET A 1 -8.15 6.11 -10.79
CA MET A 1 -7.04 5.35 -10.18
C MET A 1 -7.10 3.89 -10.65
N GLU A 2 -5.97 3.22 -10.91
CA GLU A 2 -5.92 1.81 -11.33
C GLU A 2 -5.40 0.91 -10.20
N LEU A 3 -6.05 -0.21 -9.92
CA LEU A 3 -5.57 -1.22 -8.97
C LEU A 3 -4.54 -2.13 -9.65
N VAL A 4 -3.34 -2.19 -9.08
CA VAL A 4 -2.25 -3.06 -9.55
C VAL A 4 -2.31 -4.39 -8.83
N ARG A 5 -2.37 -5.49 -9.59
CA ARG A 5 -2.30 -6.85 -9.04
C ARG A 5 -0.88 -7.38 -9.17
N LEU A 6 -0.31 -7.80 -8.05
CA LEU A 6 0.99 -8.45 -7.99
C LEU A 6 0.79 -9.89 -7.52
N THR A 7 1.51 -10.82 -8.13
CA THR A 7 1.41 -12.25 -7.81
C THR A 7 2.57 -12.66 -6.89
N PRO A 8 2.30 -13.14 -5.67
CA PRO A 8 3.34 -13.73 -4.82
C PRO A 8 3.87 -15.03 -5.43
N ALA A 9 5.10 -15.41 -5.06
CA ALA A 9 5.57 -16.78 -5.28
C ALA A 9 4.77 -17.76 -4.39
N GLU A 10 4.64 -19.02 -4.81
CA GLU A 10 3.80 -20.03 -4.15
C GLU A 10 4.17 -20.29 -2.68
N TYR A 11 5.42 -20.06 -2.30
CA TYR A 11 5.93 -20.27 -0.95
C TYR A 11 5.79 -19.06 -0.03
N HIS A 12 5.22 -17.94 -0.51
CA HIS A 12 4.95 -16.77 0.31
C HIS A 12 3.52 -16.79 0.85
N THR A 13 3.35 -16.48 2.14
CA THR A 13 2.04 -16.18 2.73
C THR A 13 1.53 -14.87 2.14
N ASN A 14 0.32 -14.89 1.58
CA ASN A 14 -0.31 -13.69 1.03
C ASN A 14 -1.20 -13.04 2.08
N ASP A 15 -0.65 -12.06 2.79
CA ASP A 15 -1.42 -11.30 3.76
C ASP A 15 -2.21 -10.20 3.01
N SER A 16 -3.53 -10.34 2.97
CA SER A 16 -4.43 -9.56 2.10
C SER A 16 -4.79 -8.17 2.64
N TYR A 17 -3.93 -7.54 3.45
CA TYR A 17 -4.20 -6.27 4.13
C TYR A 17 -3.62 -5.04 3.41
N TRP A 18 -3.20 -5.16 2.14
CA TRP A 18 -2.73 -4.02 1.37
C TRP A 18 -3.20 -4.07 -0.08
N ARG A 19 -3.28 -2.90 -0.70
CA ARG A 19 -3.62 -2.70 -2.11
C ARG A 19 -2.66 -1.70 -2.73
N LEU A 20 -2.30 -1.93 -3.99
CA LEU A 20 -1.39 -1.05 -4.73
C LEU A 20 -2.16 -0.36 -5.85
N PHE A 21 -1.96 0.95 -5.97
CA PHE A 21 -2.64 1.79 -6.94
C PHE A 21 -1.64 2.52 -7.82
N LYS A 22 -1.97 2.65 -9.10
CA LYS A 22 -1.23 3.46 -10.06
C LYS A 22 -2.13 4.55 -10.64
N LEU A 23 -1.58 5.75 -10.76
CA LEU A 23 -2.22 6.88 -11.42
C LEU A 23 -1.63 7.10 -12.82
N ALA A 24 -2.33 7.89 -13.63
CA ALA A 24 -1.98 8.15 -15.02
C ALA A 24 -0.62 8.87 -15.17
N ASP A 25 -0.19 9.60 -14.14
CA ASP A 25 1.12 10.27 -14.07
C ASP A 25 2.28 9.29 -13.75
N GLY A 26 1.98 8.01 -13.55
CA GLY A 26 2.96 6.98 -13.18
C GLY A 26 3.23 6.90 -11.68
N SER A 27 2.63 7.77 -10.86
CA SER A 27 2.75 7.69 -9.41
C SER A 27 2.10 6.42 -8.87
N VAL A 28 2.78 5.77 -7.93
CA VAL A 28 2.30 4.54 -7.27
C VAL A 28 2.02 4.83 -5.81
N TYR A 29 0.90 4.29 -5.31
CA TYR A 29 0.43 4.46 -3.95
C TYR A 29 0.12 3.11 -3.35
N ILE A 30 0.49 2.91 -2.10
CA ILE A 30 0.09 1.75 -1.31
C ILE A 30 -0.98 2.18 -0.32
N LEU A 31 -2.06 1.41 -0.24
CA LEU A 31 -3.09 1.50 0.77
C LEU A 31 -2.92 0.30 1.70
N VAL A 32 -2.70 0.56 2.99
CA VAL A 32 -2.46 -0.47 4.00
C VAL A 32 -3.57 -0.41 5.05
N GLU A 33 -4.16 -1.56 5.35
CA GLU A 33 -5.06 -1.74 6.49
C GLU A 33 -4.19 -1.89 7.75
N CYS A 34 -4.01 -0.78 8.47
CA CYS A 34 -3.19 -0.74 9.68
C CYS A 34 -4.01 -1.11 10.91
N GLU A 35 -3.38 -1.78 11.87
CA GLU A 35 -3.97 -2.09 13.18
C GLU A 35 -3.22 -1.36 14.29
N ALA A 36 -3.92 -0.56 15.09
CA ALA A 36 -3.36 0.05 16.29
C ALA A 36 -4.27 -0.21 17.50
N SER A 37 -3.73 -0.91 18.49
CA SER A 37 -4.40 -1.39 19.71
C SER A 37 -5.61 -2.29 19.43
N PHE A 38 -6.72 -1.71 18.91
CA PHE A 38 -7.98 -2.38 18.61
C PHE A 38 -8.77 -1.71 17.47
N VAL A 39 -8.18 -0.73 16.77
CA VAL A 39 -8.83 -0.01 15.67
C VAL A 39 -8.07 -0.27 14.38
N GLY A 40 -8.76 -0.85 13.40
CA GLY A 40 -8.30 -0.93 12.02
C GLY A 40 -8.53 0.39 11.30
N TYR A 41 -7.53 0.90 10.58
CA TYR A 41 -7.68 2.08 9.74
C TYR A 41 -6.83 2.02 8.48
N GLN A 42 -7.24 2.79 7.47
CA GLN A 42 -6.57 2.83 6.19
C GLN A 42 -5.45 3.88 6.18
N SER A 43 -4.24 3.48 5.83
CA SER A 43 -3.09 4.35 5.63
C SER A 43 -2.66 4.31 4.17
N MET A 44 -2.87 5.41 3.45
CA MET A 44 -2.44 5.55 2.05
C MET A 44 -1.17 6.36 1.97
N ILE A 45 -0.17 5.85 1.24
CA ILE A 45 1.15 6.47 1.12
C ILE A 45 1.59 6.41 -0.34
N LYS A 46 2.15 7.52 -0.84
CA LYS A 46 2.83 7.56 -2.14
C LYS A 46 4.21 6.92 -2.02
N LEU A 47 4.55 5.99 -2.91
CA LEU A 47 5.89 5.41 -2.96
C LEU A 47 6.92 6.49 -3.30
N ASN A 48 8.03 6.51 -2.57
CA ASN A 48 9.17 7.37 -2.84
C ASN A 48 10.12 6.72 -3.86
N ALA A 49 11.22 7.41 -4.20
CA ALA A 49 12.16 6.92 -5.22
C ALA A 49 12.84 5.59 -4.87
N GLU A 50 13.12 5.33 -3.59
CA GLU A 50 13.73 4.09 -3.12
C GLU A 50 12.73 2.95 -3.14
N GLU A 51 11.54 3.16 -2.59
CA GLU A 51 10.45 2.17 -2.60
C GLU A 51 10.00 1.85 -4.03
N MET A 52 10.02 2.82 -4.95
CA MET A 52 9.78 2.60 -6.37
C MET A 52 10.86 1.73 -7.01
N ARG A 53 12.13 1.94 -6.66
CA ARG A 53 13.24 1.10 -7.14
C ARG A 53 13.07 -0.34 -6.67
N ASP A 54 12.75 -0.54 -5.39
CA ASP A 54 12.53 -1.87 -4.83
C ASP A 54 11.28 -2.53 -5.40
N TYR A 55 10.23 -1.76 -5.65
CA TYR A 55 9.03 -2.23 -6.37
C TYR A 55 9.38 -2.75 -7.76
N HIS A 56 10.18 -2.00 -8.52
CA HIS A 56 10.62 -2.44 -9.85
C HIS A 56 11.53 -3.66 -9.82
N GLY A 57 12.41 -3.77 -8.82
CA GLY A 57 13.36 -4.89 -8.71
C GLY A 57 12.77 -6.17 -8.14
N LEU A 58 11.88 -6.07 -7.15
CA LEU A 58 11.41 -7.20 -6.34
C LEU A 58 9.89 -7.47 -6.47
N GLY A 59 9.13 -6.56 -7.10
CA GLY A 59 7.70 -6.73 -7.33
C GLY A 59 6.89 -6.91 -6.04
N TRP A 60 6.14 -8.00 -5.94
CA TRP A 60 5.27 -8.29 -4.79
C TRP A 60 6.02 -8.26 -3.44
N LEU A 61 7.25 -8.79 -3.39
CA LEU A 61 7.99 -8.96 -2.14
C LEU A 61 8.31 -7.62 -1.45
N SER A 62 8.73 -6.62 -2.23
CA SER A 62 9.03 -5.29 -1.69
C SER A 62 7.78 -4.56 -1.20
N ILE A 63 6.65 -4.76 -1.89
CA ILE A 63 5.37 -4.19 -1.46
C ILE A 63 4.86 -4.87 -0.18
N GLN A 64 4.93 -6.20 -0.08
CA GLN A 64 4.59 -6.92 1.14
C GLN A 64 5.47 -6.49 2.32
N HIS A 65 6.78 -6.34 2.08
CA HIS A 65 7.71 -5.85 3.10
C HIS A 65 7.38 -4.42 3.53
N LEU A 66 7.10 -3.52 2.58
CA LEU A 66 6.71 -2.14 2.85
C LEU A 66 5.39 -2.06 3.63
N ALA A 67 4.38 -2.84 3.26
CA ALA A 67 3.11 -2.92 3.98
C ALA A 67 3.30 -3.35 5.44
N ASN A 68 4.12 -4.38 5.68
CA ASN A 68 4.48 -4.83 7.03
C ASN A 68 5.16 -3.71 7.83
N ARG A 69 6.10 -2.99 7.21
CA ARG A 69 6.78 -1.86 7.86
C ARG A 69 5.83 -0.72 8.17
N ILE A 70 4.91 -0.37 7.26
CA ILE A 70 3.91 0.68 7.49
C ILE A 70 2.97 0.28 8.63
N ASN A 71 2.49 -0.96 8.65
CA ASN A 71 1.60 -1.44 9.70
C ASN A 71 2.28 -1.40 11.08
N TYR A 72 3.52 -1.90 11.17
CA TYR A 72 4.23 -2.00 12.45
C TYR A 72 4.81 -0.66 12.93
N PHE A 73 5.34 0.17 12.02
CA PHE A 73 6.00 1.44 12.31
C PHE A 73 5.19 2.65 11.81
N VAL A 74 3.87 2.62 12.00
CA VAL A 74 2.97 3.59 11.36
C VAL A 74 3.27 5.06 11.70
N SER A 75 3.83 5.32 12.89
CA SER A 75 4.30 6.66 13.30
C SER A 75 5.29 7.26 12.32
N ASP A 76 6.19 6.45 11.78
CA ASP A 76 7.30 6.88 10.92
C ASP A 76 6.79 7.32 9.54
N TYR A 77 5.59 6.88 9.18
CA TYR A 77 4.94 7.20 7.91
C TYR A 77 3.86 8.29 8.03
N SER A 78 3.56 8.75 9.25
CA SER A 78 2.49 9.74 9.50
C SER A 78 2.62 11.01 8.65
N GLY A 79 3.84 11.53 8.47
CA GLY A 79 4.12 12.72 7.65
C GLY A 79 3.95 12.52 6.13
N ARG A 80 3.80 11.28 5.66
CA ARG A 80 3.61 10.92 4.25
C ARG A 80 2.19 10.46 3.94
N ARG A 81 1.32 10.42 4.94
CA ARG A 81 -0.04 9.91 4.80
C ARG A 81 -0.85 10.82 3.89
N ILE A 82 -1.48 10.21 2.90
CA ILE A 82 -2.42 10.87 1.99
C ILE A 82 -3.81 10.85 2.65
N THR A 83 -4.50 11.99 2.56
CA THR A 83 -5.85 12.19 3.08
C THR A 83 -6.75 12.83 2.02
N GLY A 84 -8.05 12.96 2.30
CA GLY A 84 -9.02 13.58 1.41
C GLY A 84 -9.47 12.69 0.25
N SER A 85 -9.82 13.33 -0.87
CA SER A 85 -10.52 12.69 -1.99
C SER A 85 -9.76 11.49 -2.58
N LEU A 86 -8.42 11.54 -2.63
CA LEU A 86 -7.64 10.44 -3.19
C LEU A 86 -7.71 9.18 -2.32
N LEU A 87 -7.72 9.34 -0.99
CA LEU A 87 -7.92 8.23 -0.04
C LEU A 87 -9.34 7.67 -0.15
N GLU A 88 -10.34 8.54 -0.28
CA GLU A 88 -11.74 8.13 -0.46
C GLU A 88 -11.92 7.33 -1.76
N GLU A 89 -11.34 7.78 -2.88
CA GLU A 89 -11.36 7.05 -4.15
C GLU A 89 -10.70 5.67 -3.99
N ALA A 90 -9.53 5.60 -3.36
CA ALA A 90 -8.82 4.35 -3.11
C ALA A 90 -9.66 3.37 -2.28
N ASN A 91 -10.31 3.85 -1.21
CA ASN A 91 -11.20 3.03 -0.37
C ASN A 91 -12.42 2.51 -1.14
N GLN A 92 -13.03 3.34 -1.99
CA GLN A 92 -14.17 2.93 -2.81
C GLN A 92 -13.79 1.85 -3.84
N VAL A 93 -12.63 2.00 -4.49
CA VAL A 93 -12.12 0.98 -5.43
C VAL A 93 -11.80 -0.32 -4.69
N SER A 94 -11.25 -0.22 -3.48
CA SER A 94 -10.89 -1.35 -2.61
C SER A 94 -12.08 -2.18 -2.15
N ALA A 95 -13.22 -1.54 -1.88
CA ALA A 95 -14.42 -2.20 -1.35
C ALA A 95 -15.27 -2.91 -2.42
N ARG A 96 -14.98 -2.72 -3.71
CA ARG A 96 -15.75 -3.30 -4.83
C ARG A 96 -15.24 -4.68 -5.29
N GLN A 97 -14.28 -5.27 -4.58
CA GLN A 97 -13.67 -6.58 -4.88
C GLN A 97 -13.76 -7.48 -3.66
#